data_AF-A0A943H3S1-F1
#
_entry.id   AF-A0A943H3S1-F1
#
_cell.length_a   1.000
_cell.length_b   1.000
_cell.length_c   1.000
_cell.angle_alpha   90.00
_cell.angle_beta   90.00
_cell.angle_gamma   90.00
#
_symmetry.space_group_name_H-M   'P 1'
#
loop_
_entity.id
_entity.type
_entity.pdbx_description
1 polymer ?
#
loop_
_entity_poly.entity_id
_entity_poly.type
_entity_poly.pdbx_seq_one_letter_code
_entity_poly.pdbx_strand_id
1 'polypeptide(L)'
;MIYFDNAATTLQKPEEVAQAVKESFSYIGNAGRGANEASLFTSRLIFQTRKQIAELFHMKDGEQSLGAERVVFTMNATESLNIVLKGLLHPGDHVITTEMEHNSVLRPLYELEEKGIGVTIVFCEKNGTISCEKIKQAIGKNTKAIVCTHASNVTGDGNDIAQIGTLCEKYNLYFILDASQTAGTIEIDMEQNHISAICFTGHKGLFGPQGTGGIALADGVCVRPLLSGGSGVHSFERKHPMELPAALEAGTLNGHGIAGLHAALDWIKKTGIAAIHEKEMALAEQFQRGIETIPGIHLYGGEKRVAAIVSCNLADLDSAYVSDCLAEDYGIATRAGVHCAPLMHTHFGTEKQGMVRFSFSCFNTTEEVEKAVRAMQDIAAENRGKVTAYVGAGGKTSSIRKRAETLRAEGKRVLILTTTKMMVPQEQEIFAAYEQTGQESVISATASVWQERRAAEKQLKERVQSVLDTYGCCVAGSLIPGTEKFGMLPEKLMEDLLYLADEILIEADGSAHMPVKAPAEHEPVLFPYMDEVVIVMGAHAIGKPLQEVCHRADYAKKILKCDADKIVTATDIRVLAEQGYAIPIQKQFPWMKISKVTGKDIKLCLTAEKKDKERDKQ
;
A
#
# COMPACT_ATOMS: atom_id res chain seq x y z
N MET A 1 -11.59 9.14 -17.71
CA MET A 1 -11.30 8.92 -16.27
C MET A 1 -11.13 7.42 -16.07
N ILE A 2 -10.03 7.02 -15.45
CA ILE A 2 -9.75 5.65 -14.99
C ILE A 2 -10.18 5.58 -13.53
N TYR A 3 -10.98 4.59 -13.13
CA TYR A 3 -11.57 4.53 -11.79
C TYR A 3 -11.06 3.32 -10.99
N PHE A 4 -10.26 3.59 -9.95
CA PHE A 4 -9.68 2.62 -9.04
C PHE A 4 -10.11 2.84 -7.57
N ASP A 5 -11.34 3.32 -7.32
CA ASP A 5 -11.94 3.43 -5.97
C ASP A 5 -13.18 2.52 -5.79
N ASN A 6 -13.15 1.33 -6.39
CA ASN A 6 -14.27 0.37 -6.34
C ASN A 6 -14.55 -0.18 -4.93
N ALA A 7 -13.55 -0.24 -4.05
CA ALA A 7 -13.73 -0.67 -2.66
C ALA A 7 -14.48 0.37 -1.79
N ALA A 8 -14.63 1.62 -2.27
CA ALA A 8 -15.56 2.59 -1.69
C ALA A 8 -16.95 2.37 -2.26
N THR A 9 -17.07 2.41 -3.58
CA THR A 9 -18.27 2.09 -4.34
C THR A 9 -17.87 1.79 -5.77
N THR A 10 -18.42 0.72 -6.36
CA THR A 10 -18.12 0.43 -7.77
C THR A 10 -18.85 1.43 -8.64
N LEU A 11 -18.10 2.22 -9.41
CA LEU A 11 -18.65 3.26 -10.28
C LEU A 11 -19.37 2.65 -11.48
N GLN A 12 -18.69 1.73 -12.17
CA GLN A 12 -19.28 1.00 -13.28
C GLN A 12 -20.16 -0.13 -12.75
N LYS A 13 -21.35 -0.25 -13.32
CA LYS A 13 -22.35 -1.27 -12.99
C LYS A 13 -22.85 -1.88 -14.28
N PRO A 14 -23.34 -3.13 -14.27
CA PRO A 14 -24.02 -3.69 -15.42
C PRO A 14 -25.15 -2.77 -15.90
N GLU A 15 -25.35 -2.65 -17.22
CA GLU A 15 -26.37 -1.77 -17.80
C GLU A 15 -27.78 -2.18 -17.34
N GLU A 16 -27.98 -3.48 -17.13
CA GLU A 16 -29.21 -4.08 -16.63
C GLU A 16 -29.63 -3.49 -15.26
N VAL A 17 -28.67 -3.07 -14.42
CA VAL A 17 -28.95 -2.45 -13.12
C VAL A 17 -29.60 -1.08 -13.29
N ALA A 18 -29.03 -0.23 -14.14
CA ALA A 18 -29.57 1.10 -14.40
C ALA A 18 -30.94 1.01 -15.08
N GLN A 19 -31.10 0.07 -16.01
CA GLN A 19 -32.37 -0.16 -16.69
C GLN A 19 -33.44 -0.67 -15.72
N ALA A 20 -33.12 -1.64 -14.87
CA ALA A 20 -34.06 -2.15 -13.87
C ALA A 20 -34.54 -1.05 -12.91
N VAL A 21 -33.64 -0.21 -12.40
CA VAL A 21 -34.02 0.93 -11.56
C VAL A 21 -34.94 1.90 -12.32
N LYS A 22 -34.58 2.27 -13.55
CA LYS A 22 -35.37 3.19 -14.37
C LYS A 22 -36.77 2.66 -14.64
N GLU A 23 -36.88 1.42 -15.09
CA GLU A 23 -38.17 0.80 -15.43
C GLU A 23 -39.04 0.62 -14.18
N SER A 24 -38.43 0.38 -13.03
CA SER A 24 -39.13 0.16 -11.76
C SER A 24 -40.05 1.31 -11.34
N PHE A 25 -39.79 2.54 -11.80
CA PHE A 25 -40.70 3.68 -11.57
C PHE A 25 -42.07 3.52 -12.22
N SER A 26 -42.21 2.64 -13.22
CA SER A 26 -43.48 2.41 -13.91
C SER A 26 -44.34 1.32 -13.27
N TYR A 27 -43.79 0.47 -12.40
CA TYR A 27 -44.50 -0.73 -11.90
C TYR A 27 -44.29 -1.09 -10.42
N ILE A 28 -43.35 -0.46 -9.72
CA ILE A 28 -43.18 -0.69 -8.27
C ILE A 28 -44.32 -0.02 -7.49
N GLY A 29 -44.96 -0.81 -6.65
CA GLY A 29 -45.94 -0.39 -5.64
C GLY A 29 -45.42 -0.62 -4.22
N ASN A 30 -46.29 -0.50 -3.22
CA ASN A 30 -45.90 -0.72 -1.82
C ASN A 30 -46.08 -2.20 -1.44
N ALA A 31 -44.97 -2.93 -1.32
CA ALA A 31 -44.98 -4.36 -0.96
C ALA A 31 -45.65 -4.61 0.39
N GLY A 32 -46.43 -5.69 0.48
CA GLY A 32 -47.11 -6.11 1.70
C GLY A 32 -48.28 -5.22 2.16
N ARG A 33 -48.65 -4.17 1.41
CA ARG A 33 -49.68 -3.19 1.83
C ARG A 33 -50.90 -3.08 0.92
N GLY A 34 -51.02 -3.96 -0.07
CA GLY A 34 -52.15 -3.98 -0.99
C GLY A 34 -52.20 -5.24 -1.84
N ALA A 35 -53.39 -5.53 -2.39
CA ALA A 35 -53.63 -6.66 -3.28
C ALA A 35 -53.63 -6.27 -4.78
N ASN A 36 -53.28 -5.03 -5.10
CA ASN A 36 -53.18 -4.57 -6.49
C ASN A 36 -51.93 -5.16 -7.18
N GLU A 37 -51.95 -5.16 -8.51
CA GLU A 37 -50.91 -5.78 -9.33
C GLU A 37 -49.50 -5.23 -9.05
N ALA A 38 -49.36 -3.92 -8.89
CA ALA A 38 -48.08 -3.28 -8.56
C ALA A 38 -47.52 -3.72 -7.20
N SER A 39 -48.39 -3.84 -6.18
CA SER A 39 -48.01 -4.30 -4.84
C SER A 39 -47.60 -5.77 -4.86
N LEU A 40 -48.35 -6.62 -5.57
CA LEU A 40 -48.04 -8.04 -5.74
C LEU A 40 -46.75 -8.26 -6.54
N PHE A 41 -46.53 -7.48 -7.60
CA PHE A 41 -45.30 -7.50 -8.39
C PHE A 41 -44.09 -7.16 -7.51
N THR A 42 -44.20 -6.08 -6.72
CA THR A 42 -43.11 -5.65 -5.83
C THR A 42 -42.80 -6.69 -4.76
N SER A 43 -43.82 -7.28 -4.13
CA SER A 43 -43.62 -8.38 -3.18
C SER A 43 -42.90 -9.57 -3.80
N ARG A 44 -43.25 -9.94 -5.05
CA ARG A 44 -42.57 -11.03 -5.79
C ARG A 44 -41.11 -10.68 -6.08
N LEU A 45 -40.84 -9.47 -6.58
CA LEU A 45 -39.48 -9.00 -6.86
C LEU A 45 -38.59 -9.05 -5.62
N ILE A 46 -39.10 -8.52 -4.49
CA ILE A 46 -38.37 -8.55 -3.22
C ILE A 46 -38.09 -9.98 -2.78
N PHE A 47 -39.09 -10.87 -2.82
CA PHE A 47 -38.89 -12.27 -2.46
C PHE A 47 -37.90 -13.00 -3.38
N GLN A 48 -37.96 -12.77 -4.69
CA GLN A 48 -36.98 -13.36 -5.62
C GLN A 48 -35.56 -12.84 -5.38
N THR A 49 -35.42 -11.55 -5.06
CA THR A 49 -34.12 -10.98 -4.69
C THR A 49 -33.58 -11.64 -3.41
N ARG A 50 -34.43 -11.88 -2.41
CA ARG A 50 -34.02 -12.64 -1.20
C ARG A 50 -33.56 -14.05 -1.55
N LYS A 51 -34.28 -14.74 -2.43
CA LYS A 51 -33.91 -16.08 -2.88
C LYS A 51 -32.53 -16.06 -3.55
N GLN A 52 -32.24 -15.09 -4.41
CA GLN A 52 -30.92 -14.97 -5.03
C GLN A 52 -29.81 -14.67 -4.02
N ILE A 53 -30.07 -13.85 -3.01
CA ILE A 53 -29.10 -13.62 -1.91
C ILE A 53 -28.89 -14.89 -1.09
N ALA A 54 -29.95 -15.64 -0.81
CA ALA A 54 -29.85 -16.92 -0.12
C ALA A 54 -29.04 -17.95 -0.94
N GLU A 55 -29.28 -18.02 -2.26
CA GLU A 55 -28.48 -18.82 -3.20
C GLU A 55 -27.02 -18.35 -3.23
N LEU A 56 -26.77 -17.03 -3.27
CA LEU A 56 -25.42 -16.44 -3.29
C LEU A 56 -24.57 -16.86 -2.08
N PHE A 57 -25.19 -16.96 -0.91
CA PHE A 57 -24.52 -17.34 0.35
C PHE A 57 -24.70 -18.81 0.72
N HIS A 58 -25.15 -19.65 -0.22
CA HIS A 58 -25.35 -21.10 -0.03
C HIS A 58 -26.25 -21.46 1.16
N MET A 59 -27.26 -20.63 1.44
CA MET A 59 -28.23 -20.89 2.50
C MET A 59 -29.21 -21.99 2.07
N LYS A 60 -29.39 -23.02 2.90
CA LYS A 60 -30.47 -24.00 2.72
C LYS A 60 -31.72 -23.55 3.46
N ASP A 61 -32.84 -24.15 3.09
CA ASP A 61 -34.06 -24.04 3.87
C ASP A 61 -33.86 -24.73 5.23
N GLY A 62 -34.17 -24.00 6.30
CA GLY A 62 -34.04 -24.49 7.66
C GLY A 62 -35.28 -25.27 8.11
N GLU A 63 -35.24 -25.78 9.34
CA GLU A 63 -36.42 -26.41 9.95
C GLU A 63 -37.49 -25.36 10.28
N GLN A 64 -37.07 -24.13 10.58
CA GLN A 64 -37.97 -23.08 11.08
C GLN A 64 -38.43 -22.09 10.00
N SER A 65 -37.71 -21.96 8.88
CA SER A 65 -38.00 -20.96 7.84
C SER A 65 -37.25 -21.26 6.55
N LEU A 66 -37.76 -20.74 5.43
CA LEU A 66 -37.04 -20.77 4.16
C LEU A 66 -35.81 -19.86 4.21
N GLY A 67 -34.74 -20.21 3.50
CA GLY A 67 -33.51 -19.40 3.48
C GLY A 67 -33.77 -17.95 3.02
N ALA A 68 -34.68 -17.78 2.05
CA ALA A 68 -35.10 -16.47 1.56
C ALA A 68 -35.79 -15.60 2.64
N GLU A 69 -36.50 -16.19 3.61
CA GLU A 69 -37.17 -15.43 4.69
C GLU A 69 -36.17 -14.91 5.73
N ARG A 70 -34.97 -15.50 5.77
CA ARG A 70 -33.85 -15.09 6.64
C ARG A 70 -32.89 -14.09 6.00
N VAL A 71 -33.15 -13.67 4.78
CA VAL A 71 -32.51 -12.51 4.18
C VAL A 71 -33.34 -11.28 4.55
N VAL A 72 -32.70 -10.24 5.06
CA VAL A 72 -33.28 -8.95 5.47
C VAL A 72 -32.58 -7.83 4.71
N PHE A 73 -33.34 -6.89 4.16
CA PHE A 73 -32.81 -5.72 3.46
C PHE A 73 -32.66 -4.54 4.41
N THR A 74 -31.52 -3.89 4.28
CA THR A 74 -31.15 -2.66 5.00
C THR A 74 -30.64 -1.63 3.98
N MET A 75 -30.37 -0.42 4.42
CA MET A 75 -29.80 0.63 3.58
C MET A 75 -28.37 0.31 3.14
N ASN A 76 -27.58 -0.37 3.98
CA ASN A 76 -26.18 -0.72 3.76
C ASN A 76 -25.67 -1.66 4.89
N ALA A 77 -24.45 -2.18 4.73
CA ALA A 77 -23.81 -3.04 5.74
C ALA A 77 -23.64 -2.39 7.12
N THR A 78 -23.53 -1.06 7.21
CA THR A 78 -23.40 -0.38 8.51
C THR A 78 -24.68 -0.49 9.33
N GLU A 79 -25.84 -0.32 8.69
CA GLU A 79 -27.13 -0.57 9.33
C GLU A 79 -27.28 -2.04 9.71
N SER A 80 -26.92 -2.96 8.82
CA SER A 80 -26.90 -4.41 9.08
C SER A 80 -26.09 -4.76 10.33
N LEU A 81 -24.84 -4.28 10.42
CA LEU A 81 -23.95 -4.53 11.56
C LEU A 81 -24.51 -3.94 12.86
N ASN A 82 -25.12 -2.75 12.80
CA ASN A 82 -25.79 -2.18 13.97
C ASN A 82 -26.96 -3.04 14.45
N ILE A 83 -27.81 -3.51 13.54
CA ILE A 83 -28.94 -4.40 13.85
C ILE A 83 -28.43 -5.70 14.49
N VAL A 84 -27.48 -6.36 13.85
CA VAL A 84 -26.96 -7.66 14.31
C VAL A 84 -26.25 -7.53 15.65
N LEU A 85 -25.30 -6.61 15.79
CA LEU A 85 -24.50 -6.46 17.03
C LEU A 85 -25.38 -6.04 18.22
N LYS A 86 -26.24 -5.02 18.05
CA LYS A 86 -27.10 -4.51 19.14
C LYS A 86 -28.30 -5.41 19.43
N GLY A 87 -28.64 -6.27 18.47
CA GLY A 87 -29.74 -7.21 18.56
C GLY A 87 -29.36 -8.57 19.16
N LEU A 88 -28.09 -8.98 19.03
CA LEU A 88 -27.57 -10.25 19.56
C LEU A 88 -26.84 -10.14 20.90
N LEU A 89 -26.18 -9.01 21.17
CA LEU A 89 -25.32 -8.85 22.34
C LEU A 89 -26.04 -8.12 23.48
N HIS A 90 -25.83 -8.60 24.71
CA HIS A 90 -26.42 -8.07 25.93
C HIS A 90 -25.35 -7.66 26.95
N PRO A 91 -25.64 -6.74 27.89
CA PRO A 91 -24.71 -6.39 28.96
C PRO A 91 -24.22 -7.64 29.72
N GLY A 92 -22.92 -7.75 29.95
CA GLY A 92 -22.24 -8.91 30.53
C GLY A 92 -21.67 -9.90 29.51
N ASP A 93 -22.14 -9.86 28.26
CA ASP A 93 -21.55 -10.63 27.16
C ASP A 93 -20.15 -10.09 26.81
N HIS A 94 -19.36 -10.92 26.13
CA HIS A 94 -18.08 -10.54 25.54
C HIS A 94 -18.05 -10.85 24.05
N VAL A 95 -17.49 -9.95 23.24
CA VAL A 95 -17.33 -10.09 21.80
C VAL A 95 -15.86 -9.90 21.40
N ILE A 96 -15.40 -10.77 20.50
CA ILE A 96 -14.06 -10.69 19.92
C ILE A 96 -14.16 -10.10 18.53
N THR A 97 -13.28 -9.17 18.21
CA THR A 97 -13.11 -8.62 16.86
C THR A 97 -11.64 -8.48 16.49
N THR A 98 -11.34 -7.91 15.33
CA THR A 98 -9.97 -7.81 14.81
C THR A 98 -9.51 -6.37 14.67
N GLU A 99 -8.21 -6.18 14.47
CA GLU A 99 -7.65 -4.86 14.12
C GLU A 99 -7.98 -4.45 12.67
N MET A 100 -8.37 -5.40 11.81
CA MET A 100 -8.67 -5.20 10.39
C MET A 100 -10.00 -4.47 10.12
N GLU A 101 -10.77 -4.19 11.17
CA GLU A 101 -12.16 -3.78 11.03
C GLU A 101 -12.36 -2.36 10.50
N HIS A 102 -13.40 -2.22 9.70
CA HIS A 102 -13.97 -0.94 9.35
C HIS A 102 -14.72 -0.32 10.54
N ASN A 103 -14.84 1.01 10.58
CA ASN A 103 -15.61 1.74 11.59
C ASN A 103 -17.08 1.31 11.71
N SER A 104 -17.63 0.64 10.71
CA SER A 104 -18.98 0.06 10.75
C SER A 104 -19.11 -1.11 11.72
N VAL A 105 -18.00 -1.76 12.05
CA VAL A 105 -17.90 -2.76 13.13
C VAL A 105 -17.41 -2.09 14.42
N LEU A 106 -16.32 -1.32 14.36
CA LEU A 106 -15.68 -0.76 15.56
C LEU A 106 -16.59 0.20 16.35
N ARG A 107 -17.26 1.15 15.68
CA ARG A 107 -18.06 2.17 16.39
C ARG A 107 -19.27 1.57 17.13
N PRO A 108 -20.06 0.66 16.53
CA PRO A 108 -21.09 -0.05 17.30
C PRO A 108 -20.54 -0.86 18.46
N LEU A 109 -19.36 -1.47 18.32
CA LEU A 109 -18.71 -2.20 19.42
C LEU A 109 -18.30 -1.27 20.55
N TYR A 110 -17.71 -0.12 20.27
CA TYR A 110 -17.38 0.88 21.31
C TYR A 110 -18.64 1.39 22.04
N GLU A 111 -19.74 1.63 21.32
CA GLU A 111 -21.02 2.00 21.95
C GLU A 111 -21.59 0.88 22.83
N LEU A 112 -21.40 -0.39 22.45
CA LEU A 112 -21.81 -1.54 23.25
C LEU A 112 -20.89 -1.76 24.46
N GLU A 113 -19.60 -1.44 24.33
CA GLU A 113 -18.65 -1.47 25.43
C GLU A 113 -19.06 -0.52 26.56
N GLU A 114 -19.46 0.71 26.21
CA GLU A 114 -20.03 1.68 27.16
C GLU A 114 -21.32 1.17 27.84
N LYS A 115 -22.01 0.20 27.23
CA LYS A 115 -23.24 -0.44 27.74
C LYS A 115 -22.96 -1.74 28.51
N GLY A 116 -21.71 -2.04 28.81
CA GLY A 116 -21.30 -3.17 29.65
C GLY A 116 -21.05 -4.47 28.89
N ILE A 117 -20.77 -4.41 27.59
CA ILE A 117 -20.31 -5.55 26.80
C ILE A 117 -18.78 -5.55 26.81
N GLY A 118 -18.14 -6.68 27.11
CA GLY A 118 -16.69 -6.79 26.97
C GLY A 118 -16.29 -6.83 25.50
N VAL A 119 -15.29 -6.06 25.09
CA VAL A 119 -14.75 -6.09 23.71
C VAL A 119 -13.27 -6.45 23.75
N THR A 120 -12.87 -7.48 23.01
CA THR A 120 -11.46 -7.79 22.76
C THR A 120 -11.14 -7.58 21.28
N ILE A 121 -10.16 -6.74 21.00
CA ILE A 121 -9.61 -6.52 19.66
C ILE A 121 -8.33 -7.37 19.51
N VAL A 122 -8.33 -8.29 18.56
CA VAL A 122 -7.16 -9.10 18.21
C VAL A 122 -6.27 -8.32 17.24
N PHE A 123 -5.05 -8.01 17.69
CA PHE A 123 -4.06 -7.29 16.91
C PHE A 123 -3.39 -8.15 15.83
N CYS A 124 -3.13 -7.53 14.69
CA CYS A 124 -2.50 -8.11 13.52
C CYS A 124 -1.07 -8.58 13.80
N GLU A 125 -0.59 -9.52 12.99
CA GLU A 125 0.84 -9.77 12.82
C GLU A 125 1.50 -8.59 12.09
N LYS A 126 2.84 -8.55 12.06
CA LYS A 126 3.60 -7.44 11.44
C LYS A 126 3.19 -7.15 9.99
N ASN A 127 2.79 -8.16 9.24
CA ASN A 127 2.32 -8.06 7.85
C ASN A 127 0.87 -7.54 7.71
N GLY A 128 0.15 -7.30 8.82
CA GLY A 128 -1.23 -6.83 8.80
C GLY A 128 -2.28 -7.94 8.71
N THR A 129 -1.89 -9.22 8.85
CA THR A 129 -2.82 -10.36 8.85
C THR A 129 -3.19 -10.81 10.28
N ILE A 130 -4.35 -11.44 10.44
CA ILE A 130 -4.81 -11.96 11.74
C ILE A 130 -4.46 -13.45 11.90
N SER A 131 -4.06 -13.81 13.12
CA SER A 131 -3.82 -15.20 13.54
C SER A 131 -5.07 -15.78 14.22
N CYS A 132 -5.58 -16.89 13.68
CA CYS A 132 -6.71 -17.61 14.29
C CYS A 132 -6.38 -18.15 15.69
N GLU A 133 -5.10 -18.43 15.99
CA GLU A 133 -4.70 -18.86 17.33
C GLU A 133 -4.82 -17.71 18.35
N LYS A 134 -4.54 -16.45 17.95
CA LYS A 134 -4.80 -15.28 18.81
C LYS A 134 -6.28 -15.08 19.08
N ILE A 135 -7.14 -15.29 18.08
CA ILE A 135 -8.61 -15.27 18.25
C ILE A 135 -9.03 -16.31 19.28
N LYS A 136 -8.56 -17.55 19.14
CA LYS A 136 -8.86 -18.65 20.06
C LYS A 136 -8.39 -18.36 21.49
N GLN A 137 -7.23 -17.73 21.67
CA GLN A 137 -6.72 -17.33 22.99
C GLN A 137 -7.57 -16.23 23.66
N ALA A 138 -8.26 -15.40 22.87
CA ALA A 138 -9.16 -14.38 23.38
C ALA A 138 -10.54 -14.93 23.82
N ILE A 139 -10.84 -16.21 23.56
CA ILE A 139 -12.11 -16.83 23.96
C ILE A 139 -12.15 -17.02 25.49
N GLY A 140 -13.04 -16.26 26.14
CA GLY A 140 -13.35 -16.35 27.56
C GLY A 140 -14.69 -17.03 27.83
N LYS A 141 -15.02 -17.20 29.12
CA LYS A 141 -16.26 -17.89 29.56
C LYS A 141 -17.55 -17.16 29.17
N ASN A 142 -17.50 -15.84 29.04
CA ASN A 142 -18.63 -15.00 28.64
C ASN A 142 -18.56 -14.58 27.16
N THR A 143 -17.62 -15.11 26.38
CA THR A 143 -17.59 -14.83 24.93
C THR A 143 -18.88 -15.34 24.32
N LYS A 144 -19.58 -14.45 23.61
CA LYS A 144 -20.86 -14.74 22.95
C LYS A 144 -20.76 -14.70 21.44
N ALA A 145 -19.87 -13.88 20.90
CA ALA A 145 -19.70 -13.73 19.46
C ALA A 145 -18.27 -13.44 19.05
N ILE A 146 -17.96 -13.78 17.80
CA ILE A 146 -16.81 -13.27 17.05
C ILE A 146 -17.36 -12.49 15.86
N VAL A 147 -16.93 -11.25 15.70
CA VAL A 147 -17.26 -10.41 14.53
C VAL A 147 -15.99 -10.04 13.79
N CYS A 148 -15.94 -10.31 12.49
CA CYS A 148 -14.83 -9.84 11.66
C CYS A 148 -15.24 -9.50 10.24
N THR A 149 -14.45 -8.66 9.58
CA THR A 149 -14.51 -8.48 8.13
C THR A 149 -14.01 -9.72 7.41
N HIS A 150 -14.63 -10.09 6.28
CA HIS A 150 -14.07 -11.13 5.43
C HIS A 150 -12.74 -10.67 4.82
N ALA A 151 -12.66 -9.40 4.38
CA ALA A 151 -11.44 -8.81 3.83
C ALA A 151 -11.23 -7.37 4.32
N SER A 152 -9.98 -7.02 4.61
CA SER A 152 -9.61 -5.64 4.95
C SER A 152 -9.90 -4.71 3.79
N ASN A 153 -10.60 -3.60 4.04
CA ASN A 153 -10.82 -2.57 3.04
C ASN A 153 -9.58 -1.69 2.80
N VAL A 154 -8.48 -1.96 3.51
CA VAL A 154 -7.18 -1.30 3.35
C VAL A 154 -6.23 -2.20 2.56
N THR A 155 -5.97 -3.41 3.03
CA THR A 155 -4.93 -4.27 2.41
C THR A 155 -5.47 -5.27 1.39
N GLY A 156 -6.78 -5.52 1.40
CA GLY A 156 -7.41 -6.59 0.62
C GLY A 156 -7.19 -7.99 1.20
N ASP A 157 -6.43 -8.14 2.29
CA ASP A 157 -6.17 -9.42 2.93
C ASP A 157 -7.42 -9.97 3.62
N GLY A 158 -7.60 -11.29 3.52
CA GLY A 158 -8.73 -12.01 4.08
C GLY A 158 -8.49 -12.60 5.46
N ASN A 159 -9.55 -12.66 6.27
CA ASN A 159 -9.62 -13.52 7.45
C ASN A 159 -9.98 -14.95 7.02
N ASP A 160 -9.42 -15.97 7.70
CA ASP A 160 -9.76 -17.37 7.44
C ASP A 160 -11.11 -17.71 8.08
N ILE A 161 -12.19 -17.44 7.34
CA ILE A 161 -13.56 -17.61 7.82
C ILE A 161 -13.90 -19.08 8.10
N ALA A 162 -13.24 -20.03 7.45
CA ALA A 162 -13.44 -21.45 7.71
C ALA A 162 -12.89 -21.83 9.10
N GLN A 163 -11.66 -21.41 9.42
CA GLN A 163 -11.08 -21.65 10.75
C GLN A 163 -11.83 -20.91 11.86
N ILE A 164 -12.23 -19.65 11.63
CA ILE A 164 -13.01 -18.87 12.59
C ILE A 164 -14.39 -19.52 12.80
N GLY A 165 -15.03 -19.98 11.73
CA GLY A 165 -16.29 -20.73 11.76
C GLY A 165 -16.20 -21.99 12.61
N THR A 166 -15.18 -22.81 12.39
CA THR A 166 -14.93 -24.03 13.21
C THR A 166 -14.73 -23.69 14.69
N LEU A 167 -14.05 -22.58 15.01
CA LEU A 167 -13.94 -22.12 16.40
C LEU A 167 -15.32 -21.72 16.95
N CYS A 168 -16.11 -20.96 16.20
CA CYS A 168 -17.43 -20.53 16.65
C CYS A 168 -18.37 -21.71 16.91
N GLU A 169 -18.39 -22.69 16.01
CA GLU A 169 -19.16 -23.93 16.21
C GLU A 169 -18.70 -24.66 17.48
N LYS A 170 -17.39 -24.89 17.62
CA LYS A 170 -16.81 -25.62 18.75
C LYS A 170 -17.12 -24.99 20.11
N TYR A 171 -17.14 -23.66 20.18
CA TYR A 171 -17.37 -22.91 21.43
C TYR A 171 -18.82 -22.39 21.55
N ASN A 172 -19.71 -22.75 20.63
CA ASN A 172 -21.11 -22.30 20.57
C ASN A 172 -21.24 -20.76 20.60
N LEU A 173 -20.46 -20.10 19.75
CA LEU A 173 -20.42 -18.64 19.59
C LEU A 173 -21.16 -18.23 18.32
N TYR A 174 -21.74 -17.03 18.31
CA TYR A 174 -22.21 -16.44 17.06
C TYR A 174 -21.03 -15.97 16.21
N PHE A 175 -21.03 -16.32 14.93
CA PHE A 175 -20.08 -15.78 13.96
C PHE A 175 -20.77 -14.72 13.09
N ILE A 176 -20.32 -13.48 13.21
CA ILE A 176 -20.84 -12.33 12.45
C ILE A 176 -19.78 -11.91 11.42
N LEU A 177 -20.12 -11.98 10.14
CA LEU A 177 -19.21 -11.63 9.05
C LEU A 177 -19.61 -10.30 8.40
N ASP A 178 -18.70 -9.33 8.37
CA ASP A 178 -18.80 -8.18 7.45
C ASP A 178 -18.26 -8.58 6.07
N ALA A 179 -19.16 -8.83 5.12
CA ALA A 179 -18.84 -9.22 3.75
C ALA A 179 -18.84 -8.04 2.78
N SER A 180 -18.72 -6.80 3.27
CA SER A 180 -18.84 -5.59 2.45
C SER A 180 -17.90 -5.53 1.24
N GLN A 181 -16.70 -6.11 1.32
CA GLN A 181 -15.71 -6.11 0.23
C GLN A 181 -15.78 -7.35 -0.68
N THR A 182 -16.46 -8.40 -0.24
CA THR A 182 -16.33 -9.75 -0.82
C THR A 182 -17.63 -10.32 -1.35
N ALA A 183 -18.79 -9.85 -0.86
CA ALA A 183 -20.07 -10.29 -1.38
C ALA A 183 -20.18 -9.99 -2.88
N GLY A 184 -20.39 -11.03 -3.69
CA GLY A 184 -20.48 -10.96 -5.15
C GLY A 184 -19.17 -11.14 -5.91
N THR A 185 -18.02 -11.15 -5.23
CA THR A 185 -16.68 -11.21 -5.85
C THR A 185 -15.83 -12.37 -5.37
N ILE A 186 -16.26 -13.10 -4.34
CA ILE A 186 -15.70 -14.39 -3.90
C ILE A 186 -16.82 -15.23 -3.29
N GLU A 187 -16.72 -16.55 -3.41
CA GLU A 187 -17.67 -17.48 -2.82
C GLU A 187 -17.64 -17.39 -1.28
N ILE A 188 -18.81 -17.36 -0.65
CA ILE A 188 -18.98 -17.37 0.80
C ILE A 188 -20.08 -18.37 1.11
N ASP A 189 -19.72 -19.51 1.70
CA ASP A 189 -20.69 -20.52 2.11
C ASP A 189 -21.04 -20.33 3.59
N MET A 190 -22.24 -19.81 3.82
CA MET A 190 -22.73 -19.48 5.15
C MET A 190 -22.82 -20.71 6.06
N GLU A 191 -23.24 -21.85 5.53
CA GLU A 191 -23.42 -23.06 6.32
C GLU A 191 -22.10 -23.78 6.57
N GLN A 192 -21.29 -23.96 5.53
CA GLN A 192 -20.00 -24.62 5.63
C GLN A 192 -19.05 -23.87 6.57
N ASN A 193 -19.17 -22.54 6.65
CA ASN A 193 -18.34 -21.72 7.52
C ASN A 193 -19.03 -21.38 8.85
N HIS A 194 -20.16 -22.02 9.18
CA HIS A 194 -20.88 -21.83 10.45
C HIS A 194 -21.17 -20.36 10.77
N ILE A 195 -21.48 -19.56 9.75
CA ILE A 195 -21.70 -18.12 9.89
C ILE A 195 -23.12 -17.91 10.40
N SER A 196 -23.27 -17.19 11.51
CA SER A 196 -24.57 -16.89 12.10
C SER A 196 -25.26 -15.70 11.43
N ALA A 197 -24.49 -14.71 11.00
CA ALA A 197 -24.98 -13.54 10.30
C ALA A 197 -23.94 -13.01 9.29
N ILE A 198 -24.34 -12.84 8.03
CA ILE A 198 -23.56 -12.12 7.01
C ILE A 198 -24.17 -10.73 6.82
N CYS A 199 -23.38 -9.68 7.01
CA CYS A 199 -23.74 -8.30 6.70
C CYS A 199 -23.10 -7.89 5.37
N PHE A 200 -23.91 -7.40 4.42
CA PHE A 200 -23.44 -7.04 3.08
C PHE A 200 -23.97 -5.69 2.61
N THR A 201 -23.34 -5.14 1.57
CA THR A 201 -23.74 -3.89 0.92
C THR A 201 -23.85 -4.08 -0.59
N GLY A 202 -24.88 -3.52 -1.22
CA GLY A 202 -25.15 -3.69 -2.64
C GLY A 202 -24.22 -2.89 -3.55
N HIS A 203 -23.75 -1.71 -3.11
CA HIS A 203 -23.09 -0.74 -3.99
C HIS A 203 -21.62 -1.02 -4.33
N LYS A 204 -21.03 -2.09 -3.79
CA LYS A 204 -19.63 -2.51 -4.00
C LYS A 204 -19.59 -3.74 -4.93
N GLY A 205 -19.05 -4.87 -4.46
CA GLY A 205 -18.89 -6.12 -5.22
C GLY A 205 -20.19 -6.77 -5.70
N LEU A 206 -21.34 -6.36 -5.15
CA LEU A 206 -22.66 -6.77 -5.64
C LEU A 206 -23.16 -5.91 -6.82
N PHE A 207 -22.44 -4.86 -7.20
CA PHE A 207 -22.72 -3.97 -8.33
C PHE A 207 -24.12 -3.32 -8.34
N GLY A 208 -24.86 -3.40 -7.24
CA GLY A 208 -26.19 -2.83 -7.08
C GLY A 208 -26.18 -1.32 -6.76
N PRO A 209 -27.36 -0.71 -6.58
CA PRO A 209 -27.48 0.70 -6.21
C PRO A 209 -27.04 1.00 -4.76
N GLN A 210 -26.68 2.25 -4.49
CA GLN A 210 -26.59 2.74 -3.11
C GLN A 210 -27.97 2.69 -2.42
N GLY A 211 -27.99 2.63 -1.10
CA GLY A 211 -29.23 2.42 -0.34
C GLY A 211 -29.78 1.00 -0.46
N THR A 212 -28.92 0.04 -0.85
CA THR A 212 -29.21 -1.38 -0.81
C THR A 212 -28.10 -2.10 -0.03
N GLY A 213 -28.50 -2.92 0.92
CA GLY A 213 -27.66 -3.79 1.72
C GLY A 213 -28.53 -4.83 2.41
N GLY A 214 -27.95 -5.64 3.26
CA GLY A 214 -28.75 -6.60 3.99
C GLY A 214 -28.01 -7.45 4.99
N ILE A 215 -28.77 -8.35 5.58
CA ILE A 215 -28.36 -9.36 6.54
C ILE A 215 -28.85 -10.70 5.99
N ALA A 216 -27.98 -11.71 5.92
CA ALA A 216 -28.38 -13.10 5.82
C ALA A 216 -28.18 -13.76 7.19
N LEU A 217 -29.22 -14.38 7.75
CA LEU A 217 -29.21 -15.00 9.09
C LEU A 217 -29.30 -16.52 8.99
N ALA A 218 -28.53 -17.22 9.82
CA ALA A 218 -28.62 -18.67 9.94
C ALA A 218 -29.97 -19.07 10.56
N ASP A 219 -30.37 -20.33 10.34
CA ASP A 219 -31.57 -20.87 10.97
C ASP A 219 -31.45 -20.83 12.51
N GLY A 220 -32.56 -20.51 13.19
CA GLY A 220 -32.60 -20.34 14.65
C GLY A 220 -31.94 -19.07 15.23
N VAL A 221 -31.26 -18.23 14.43
CA VAL A 221 -30.68 -16.97 14.94
C VAL A 221 -31.77 -15.91 15.12
N CYS A 222 -31.92 -15.44 16.36
CA CYS A 222 -32.92 -14.43 16.75
C CYS A 222 -32.25 -13.09 17.07
N VAL A 223 -32.49 -12.08 16.24
CA VAL A 223 -31.93 -10.72 16.42
C VAL A 223 -33.04 -9.78 16.88
N ARG A 224 -32.82 -9.04 17.96
CA ARG A 224 -33.79 -8.02 18.40
C ARG A 224 -33.83 -6.84 17.42
N PRO A 225 -35.01 -6.34 17.02
CA PRO A 225 -35.15 -5.18 16.14
C PRO A 225 -34.46 -3.92 16.67
N LEU A 226 -33.77 -3.20 15.78
CA LEU A 226 -33.22 -1.87 16.06
C LEU A 226 -34.30 -0.78 15.94
N LEU A 227 -35.16 -0.91 14.92
CA LEU A 227 -36.23 0.01 14.60
C LEU A 227 -37.58 -0.67 14.87
N SER A 228 -38.57 0.12 15.30
CA SER A 228 -39.96 -0.30 15.39
C SER A 228 -40.85 0.68 14.62
N GLY A 229 -41.89 0.17 13.97
CA GLY A 229 -42.74 0.99 13.12
C GLY A 229 -43.68 0.16 12.27
N GLY A 230 -44.21 0.74 11.19
CA GLY A 230 -45.13 0.03 10.31
C GLY A 230 -44.43 -1.13 9.59
N SER A 231 -44.80 -2.36 9.92
CA SER A 231 -44.28 -3.61 9.33
C SER A 231 -45.11 -4.13 8.14
N GLY A 232 -46.31 -3.58 7.92
CA GLY A 232 -47.26 -4.08 6.91
C GLY A 232 -47.98 -5.37 7.32
N VAL A 233 -47.66 -5.94 8.48
CA VAL A 233 -48.28 -7.15 9.04
C VAL A 233 -48.69 -6.90 10.50
N HIS A 234 -49.58 -7.73 11.05
CA HIS A 234 -49.95 -7.69 12.48
C HIS A 234 -50.36 -6.29 13.01
N SER A 235 -51.02 -5.46 12.18
CA SER A 235 -51.19 -4.02 12.45
C SER A 235 -52.04 -3.66 13.68
N PHE A 236 -52.81 -4.60 14.22
CA PHE A 236 -53.59 -4.40 15.46
C PHE A 236 -52.81 -4.77 16.72
N GLU A 237 -51.64 -5.40 16.58
CA GLU A 237 -50.80 -5.73 17.72
C GLU A 237 -50.09 -4.49 18.25
N ARG A 238 -50.05 -4.36 19.58
CA ARG A 238 -49.40 -3.22 20.24
C ARG A 238 -47.87 -3.27 20.14
N LYS A 239 -47.31 -4.46 19.94
CA LYS A 239 -45.86 -4.70 19.88
C LYS A 239 -45.44 -4.86 18.42
N HIS A 240 -44.19 -4.49 18.15
CA HIS A 240 -43.55 -4.75 16.85
C HIS A 240 -43.43 -6.27 16.64
N PRO A 241 -43.71 -6.78 15.41
CA PRO A 241 -43.59 -8.21 15.12
C PRO A 241 -42.15 -8.71 15.32
N MET A 242 -42.02 -9.99 15.64
CA MET A 242 -40.72 -10.63 15.87
C MET A 242 -40.38 -11.66 14.78
N GLU A 243 -41.30 -11.88 13.85
CA GLU A 243 -41.16 -12.77 12.71
C GLU A 243 -40.33 -12.14 11.59
N LEU A 244 -39.32 -12.87 11.10
CA LEU A 244 -38.53 -12.44 9.94
C LEU A 244 -39.32 -12.57 8.63
N PRO A 245 -39.05 -11.72 7.63
CA PRO A 245 -38.10 -10.60 7.67
C PRO A 245 -38.67 -9.33 8.32
N ALA A 246 -40.00 -9.26 8.56
CA ALA A 246 -40.70 -8.06 9.02
C ALA A 246 -40.19 -7.49 10.35
N ALA A 247 -39.66 -8.34 11.23
CA ALA A 247 -39.05 -7.94 12.50
C ALA A 247 -37.93 -6.91 12.31
N LEU A 248 -37.12 -7.04 11.25
CA LEU A 248 -35.93 -6.23 11.04
C LEU A 248 -36.09 -5.18 9.93
N GLU A 249 -37.28 -5.08 9.32
CA GLU A 249 -37.57 -4.23 8.17
C GLU A 249 -38.71 -3.23 8.45
N ALA A 250 -38.57 -2.45 9.52
CA ALA A 250 -39.56 -1.44 9.85
C ALA A 250 -39.62 -0.34 8.76
N GLY A 251 -40.81 -0.11 8.19
CA GLY A 251 -41.05 0.94 7.19
C GLY A 251 -41.38 0.40 5.80
N THR A 252 -41.21 1.25 4.78
CA THR A 252 -41.33 0.85 3.37
C THR A 252 -39.95 0.59 2.82
N LEU A 253 -39.76 -0.57 2.19
CA LEU A 253 -38.49 -0.98 1.61
C LEU A 253 -38.15 -0.17 0.35
N ASN A 254 -36.85 -0.06 0.06
CA ASN A 254 -36.33 0.56 -1.16
C ASN A 254 -36.57 -0.35 -2.39
N GLY A 255 -37.83 -0.47 -2.83
CA GLY A 255 -38.21 -1.36 -3.94
C GLY A 255 -37.48 -1.06 -5.24
N HIS A 256 -37.24 0.21 -5.55
CA HIS A 256 -36.48 0.61 -6.74
C HIS A 256 -35.01 0.19 -6.67
N GLY A 257 -34.36 0.40 -5.52
CA GLY A 257 -32.99 -0.07 -5.30
C GLY A 257 -32.90 -1.59 -5.35
N ILE A 258 -33.86 -2.29 -4.74
CA ILE A 258 -33.93 -3.76 -4.75
C ILE A 258 -34.12 -4.29 -6.19
N ALA A 259 -34.87 -3.60 -7.06
CA ALA A 259 -34.96 -3.95 -8.48
C ALA A 259 -33.58 -3.91 -9.16
N GLY A 260 -32.79 -2.87 -8.89
CA GLY A 260 -31.41 -2.78 -9.38
C GLY A 260 -30.50 -3.86 -8.80
N LEU A 261 -30.62 -4.16 -7.51
CA LEU A 261 -29.85 -5.23 -6.86
C LEU A 261 -30.20 -6.61 -7.46
N HIS A 262 -31.48 -6.88 -7.70
CA HIS A 262 -31.95 -8.09 -8.37
C HIS A 262 -31.29 -8.30 -9.73
N ALA A 263 -31.29 -7.26 -10.58
CA ALA A 263 -30.63 -7.30 -11.88
C ALA A 263 -29.11 -7.49 -11.77
N ALA A 264 -28.48 -6.90 -10.74
CA ALA A 264 -27.06 -7.09 -10.49
C ALA A 264 -26.73 -8.54 -10.10
N LEU A 265 -27.58 -9.18 -9.27
CA LEU A 265 -27.43 -10.59 -8.90
C LEU A 265 -27.62 -11.53 -10.09
N ASP A 266 -28.57 -11.25 -10.98
CA ASP A 266 -28.72 -11.99 -12.24
C ASP A 266 -27.47 -11.88 -13.12
N TRP A 267 -26.90 -10.68 -13.21
CA TRP A 267 -25.66 -10.46 -13.94
C TRP A 267 -24.48 -11.21 -13.30
N ILE A 268 -24.33 -11.16 -11.97
CA ILE A 268 -23.29 -11.91 -11.25
C ILE A 268 -23.44 -13.42 -11.49
N LYS A 269 -24.67 -13.94 -11.42
CA LYS A 269 -24.95 -15.36 -11.68
C LYS A 269 -24.60 -15.77 -13.11
N LYS A 270 -24.83 -14.90 -14.10
CA LYS A 270 -24.48 -15.13 -15.50
C LYS A 270 -22.98 -15.04 -15.76
N THR A 271 -22.30 -14.05 -15.16
CA THR A 271 -20.86 -13.81 -15.34
C THR A 271 -20.03 -14.84 -14.57
N GLY A 272 -20.49 -15.25 -13.40
CA GLY A 272 -19.82 -16.18 -12.49
C GLY A 272 -18.88 -15.46 -11.52
N ILE A 273 -19.02 -15.77 -10.22
CA ILE A 273 -18.21 -15.18 -9.14
C ILE A 273 -16.73 -15.48 -9.33
N ALA A 274 -16.37 -16.71 -9.71
CA ALA A 274 -14.99 -17.09 -9.97
C ALA A 274 -14.33 -16.26 -11.09
N ALA A 275 -15.06 -15.98 -12.17
CA ALA A 275 -14.55 -15.17 -13.28
C ALA A 275 -14.37 -13.70 -12.89
N ILE A 276 -15.29 -13.16 -12.09
CA ILE A 276 -15.17 -11.82 -11.50
C ILE A 276 -13.91 -11.77 -10.61
N HIS A 277 -13.78 -12.73 -9.69
CA HIS A 277 -12.66 -12.83 -8.76
C HIS A 277 -11.31 -12.90 -9.47
N GLU A 278 -11.16 -13.83 -10.41
CA GLU A 278 -9.92 -14.07 -11.14
C GLU A 278 -9.47 -12.80 -11.88
N LYS A 279 -10.41 -12.12 -12.56
CA LYS A 279 -10.11 -10.88 -13.28
C LYS A 279 -9.67 -9.77 -12.31
N GLU A 280 -10.41 -9.56 -11.23
CA GLU A 280 -10.10 -8.52 -10.24
C GLU A 280 -8.73 -8.73 -9.61
N MET A 281 -8.43 -9.97 -9.19
CA MET A 281 -7.16 -10.34 -8.59
C MET A 281 -6.00 -10.21 -9.57
N ALA A 282 -6.17 -10.63 -10.83
CA ALA A 282 -5.14 -10.47 -11.86
C ALA A 282 -4.75 -9.01 -12.08
N LEU A 283 -5.73 -8.08 -12.06
CA LEU A 283 -5.46 -6.64 -12.19
C LEU A 283 -4.71 -6.08 -10.97
N ALA A 284 -5.10 -6.49 -9.75
CA ALA A 284 -4.42 -6.08 -8.53
C ALA A 284 -2.96 -6.59 -8.49
N GLU A 285 -2.73 -7.84 -8.88
CA GLU A 285 -1.39 -8.44 -8.97
C GLU A 285 -0.53 -7.81 -10.06
N GLN A 286 -1.12 -7.47 -11.21
CA GLN A 286 -0.42 -6.74 -12.27
C GLN A 286 0.01 -5.36 -11.78
N PHE A 287 -0.90 -4.63 -11.11
CA PHE A 287 -0.59 -3.31 -10.57
C PHE A 287 0.51 -3.38 -9.52
N GLN A 288 0.37 -4.27 -8.53
CA GLN A 288 1.37 -4.45 -7.47
C GLN A 288 2.76 -4.74 -8.04
N ARG A 289 2.88 -5.71 -8.94
CA ARG A 289 4.17 -6.03 -9.60
C ARG A 289 4.73 -4.86 -10.42
N GLY A 290 3.85 -4.05 -11.01
CA GLY A 290 4.25 -2.87 -11.76
C GLY A 290 4.85 -1.78 -10.88
N ILE A 291 4.37 -1.62 -9.64
CA ILE A 291 4.81 -0.54 -8.75
C ILE A 291 5.84 -0.96 -7.69
N GLU A 292 5.96 -2.25 -7.35
CA GLU A 292 6.83 -2.71 -6.26
C GLU A 292 8.33 -2.41 -6.46
N THR A 293 8.73 -2.20 -7.72
CA THR A 293 10.11 -1.87 -8.11
C THR A 293 10.39 -0.36 -8.16
N ILE A 294 9.37 0.48 -7.96
CA ILE A 294 9.53 1.93 -7.95
C ILE A 294 10.23 2.33 -6.63
N PRO A 295 11.36 3.06 -6.69
CA PRO A 295 12.06 3.50 -5.49
C PRO A 295 11.15 4.29 -4.55
N GLY A 296 11.09 3.89 -3.29
CA GLY A 296 10.29 4.55 -2.26
C GLY A 296 8.84 4.05 -2.18
N ILE A 297 8.40 3.11 -3.03
CA ILE A 297 7.08 2.50 -2.84
C ILE A 297 7.05 1.63 -1.59
N HIS A 298 6.12 1.90 -0.69
CA HIS A 298 5.77 1.04 0.44
C HIS A 298 4.42 0.40 0.17
N LEU A 299 4.37 -0.93 0.12
CA LEU A 299 3.13 -1.69 -0.02
C LEU A 299 2.64 -2.16 1.35
N TYR A 300 1.33 -2.13 1.56
CA TYR A 300 0.70 -2.54 2.81
C TYR A 300 -0.20 -3.77 2.59
N GLY A 301 0.21 -4.88 3.22
CA GLY A 301 -0.44 -6.19 3.11
C GLY A 301 -0.34 -6.82 1.71
N GLY A 302 -1.30 -7.68 1.37
CA GLY A 302 -1.35 -8.39 0.09
C GLY A 302 -0.87 -9.84 0.12
N GLU A 303 -0.49 -10.36 1.30
CA GLU A 303 -0.03 -11.74 1.47
C GLU A 303 -1.16 -12.77 1.45
N LYS A 304 -2.36 -12.38 1.87
CA LYS A 304 -3.57 -13.22 1.91
C LYS A 304 -4.71 -12.52 1.19
N ARG A 305 -4.42 -11.86 0.07
CA ARG A 305 -5.37 -11.02 -0.64
C ARG A 305 -6.54 -11.85 -1.17
N VAL A 306 -7.76 -11.46 -0.76
CA VAL A 306 -9.03 -12.02 -1.27
C VAL A 306 -9.95 -10.94 -1.86
N ALA A 307 -9.61 -9.66 -1.69
CA ALA A 307 -10.23 -8.53 -2.36
C ALA A 307 -9.18 -7.77 -3.17
N ALA A 308 -9.51 -7.34 -4.39
CA ALA A 308 -8.59 -6.68 -5.32
C ALA A 308 -8.28 -5.23 -4.92
N ILE A 309 -7.58 -5.09 -3.80
CA ILE A 309 -7.18 -3.83 -3.17
C ILE A 309 -5.66 -3.85 -3.02
N VAL A 310 -5.02 -2.75 -3.41
CA VAL A 310 -3.60 -2.50 -3.21
C VAL A 310 -3.46 -1.12 -2.56
N SER A 311 -2.97 -1.10 -1.33
CA SER A 311 -2.63 0.15 -0.64
C SER A 311 -1.13 0.37 -0.67
N CYS A 312 -0.72 1.58 -1.03
CA CYS A 312 0.67 1.97 -1.06
C CYS A 312 0.89 3.42 -0.62
N ASN A 313 2.14 3.73 -0.32
CA ASN A 313 2.65 5.09 -0.19
C ASN A 313 3.92 5.23 -1.03
N LEU A 314 4.23 6.47 -1.40
CA LEU A 314 5.47 6.83 -2.08
C LEU A 314 6.33 7.65 -1.11
N ALA A 315 7.31 6.99 -0.51
CA ALA A 315 8.10 7.48 0.62
C ALA A 315 7.19 8.12 1.69
N ASP A 316 7.51 9.35 2.12
CA ASP A 316 6.71 10.12 3.09
C ASP A 316 5.77 11.13 2.43
N LEU A 317 5.55 11.04 1.11
CA LEU A 317 4.60 11.93 0.44
C LEU A 317 3.21 11.74 1.04
N ASP A 318 2.51 12.84 1.25
CA ASP A 318 1.13 12.82 1.73
C ASP A 318 0.25 12.05 0.74
N SER A 319 -0.57 11.11 1.24
CA SER A 319 -1.40 10.28 0.37
C SER A 319 -2.40 11.10 -0.45
N ALA A 320 -2.89 12.24 0.09
CA ALA A 320 -3.78 13.12 -0.66
C ALA A 320 -3.05 13.78 -1.83
N TYR A 321 -1.81 14.25 -1.63
CA TYR A 321 -1.00 14.79 -2.71
C TYR A 321 -0.80 13.78 -3.85
N VAL A 322 -0.42 12.53 -3.53
CA VAL A 322 -0.25 11.50 -4.57
C VAL A 322 -1.57 11.19 -5.28
N SER A 323 -2.69 11.10 -4.55
CA SER A 323 -4.01 10.93 -5.15
C SER A 323 -4.44 12.12 -6.01
N ASP A 324 -4.09 13.35 -5.64
CA ASP A 324 -4.41 14.57 -6.39
C ASP A 324 -3.61 14.59 -7.71
N CYS A 325 -2.31 14.31 -7.70
CA CYS A 325 -1.51 14.15 -8.92
C CYS A 325 -2.11 13.10 -9.87
N LEU A 326 -2.49 11.93 -9.33
CA LEU A 326 -3.13 10.88 -10.13
C LEU A 326 -4.44 11.35 -10.76
N ALA A 327 -5.25 12.12 -10.03
CA ALA A 327 -6.53 12.62 -10.51
C ALA A 327 -6.38 13.76 -11.54
N GLU A 328 -5.54 14.75 -11.25
CA GLU A 328 -5.41 15.97 -12.04
C GLU A 328 -4.58 15.76 -13.31
N ASP A 329 -3.43 15.08 -13.20
CA ASP A 329 -2.48 14.95 -14.31
C ASP A 329 -2.77 13.72 -15.18
N TYR A 330 -3.31 12.65 -14.57
CA TYR A 330 -3.50 11.36 -15.25
C TYR A 330 -4.97 10.95 -15.39
N GLY A 331 -5.90 11.65 -14.75
CA GLY A 331 -7.33 11.31 -14.77
C GLY A 331 -7.64 9.96 -14.12
N ILE A 332 -6.86 9.56 -13.10
CA ILE A 332 -6.95 8.31 -12.35
C ILE A 332 -7.54 8.59 -10.96
N ALA A 333 -8.76 8.13 -10.73
CA ALA A 333 -9.43 8.25 -9.43
C ALA A 333 -8.98 7.13 -8.49
N THR A 334 -8.39 7.52 -7.37
CA THR A 334 -8.00 6.65 -6.24
C THR A 334 -8.60 7.20 -4.94
N ARG A 335 -8.30 6.58 -3.81
CA ARG A 335 -8.69 7.11 -2.50
C ARG A 335 -7.50 7.25 -1.57
N ALA A 336 -7.31 8.45 -1.04
CA ALA A 336 -6.35 8.76 0.02
C ALA A 336 -6.96 8.67 1.44
N GLY A 337 -6.10 8.79 2.45
CA GLY A 337 -6.49 8.96 3.85
C GLY A 337 -6.60 7.66 4.64
N VAL A 338 -7.51 7.63 5.63
CA VAL A 338 -7.59 6.57 6.66
C VAL A 338 -8.61 5.45 6.39
N HIS A 339 -9.28 5.52 5.23
CA HIS A 339 -10.25 4.54 4.72
C HIS A 339 -11.28 4.01 5.73
N CYS A 340 -11.61 4.78 6.78
CA CYS A 340 -12.46 4.35 7.89
C CYS A 340 -11.97 3.09 8.64
N ALA A 341 -10.67 2.77 8.61
CA ALA A 341 -10.07 1.63 9.30
C ALA A 341 -8.91 2.10 10.21
N PRO A 342 -9.20 2.90 11.26
CA PRO A 342 -8.19 3.64 12.01
C PRO A 342 -7.12 2.75 12.66
N LEU A 343 -7.49 1.55 13.09
CA LEU A 343 -6.55 0.64 13.75
C LEU A 343 -5.52 0.05 12.77
N MET A 344 -5.93 -0.28 11.53
CA MET A 344 -4.98 -0.67 10.48
C MET A 344 -4.00 0.45 10.13
N HIS A 345 -4.45 1.70 10.10
CA HIS A 345 -3.56 2.85 9.90
C HIS A 345 -2.60 3.03 11.09
N THR A 346 -3.07 2.79 12.31
CA THR A 346 -2.23 2.82 13.52
C THR A 346 -1.16 1.72 13.48
N HIS A 347 -1.54 0.50 13.11
CA HIS A 347 -0.63 -0.64 12.97
C HIS A 347 0.53 -0.36 12.00
N PHE A 348 0.20 0.25 10.86
CA PHE A 348 1.16 0.61 9.82
C PHE A 348 1.81 1.99 10.04
N GLY A 349 1.40 2.75 11.05
CA GLY A 349 1.95 4.08 11.37
C GLY A 349 1.62 5.16 10.34
N THR A 350 0.46 5.07 9.68
CA THR A 350 0.04 5.98 8.59
C THR A 350 -1.12 6.90 8.99
N GLU A 351 -1.30 7.19 10.28
CA GLU A 351 -2.40 8.03 10.77
C GLU A 351 -2.30 9.48 10.27
N LYS A 352 -1.08 9.98 10.10
CA LYS A 352 -0.81 11.33 9.59
C LYS A 352 -0.74 11.37 8.06
N GLN A 353 0.01 10.45 7.46
CA GLN A 353 0.25 10.40 6.01
C GLN A 353 -0.97 9.90 5.22
N GLY A 354 -1.78 9.02 5.83
CA GLY A 354 -2.75 8.19 5.13
C GLY A 354 -2.10 7.14 4.23
N MET A 355 -2.92 6.46 3.43
CA MET A 355 -2.45 5.58 2.35
C MET A 355 -3.17 5.93 1.05
N VAL A 356 -2.52 5.71 -0.09
CA VAL A 356 -3.19 5.69 -1.39
C VAL A 356 -3.71 4.29 -1.63
N ARG A 357 -5.03 4.15 -1.79
CA ARG A 357 -5.68 2.88 -2.05
C ARG A 357 -6.17 2.80 -3.49
N PHE A 358 -5.65 1.82 -4.19
CA PHE A 358 -6.15 1.36 -5.49
C PHE A 358 -7.05 0.15 -5.27
N SER A 359 -8.23 0.15 -5.87
CA SER A 359 -9.19 -0.94 -5.77
C SER A 359 -9.84 -1.20 -7.12
N PHE A 360 -9.68 -2.42 -7.60
CA PHE A 360 -10.00 -2.83 -8.96
C PHE A 360 -11.37 -3.53 -8.99
N SER A 361 -12.03 -3.45 -10.13
CA SER A 361 -13.25 -4.18 -10.43
C SER A 361 -13.08 -5.00 -11.70
N CYS A 362 -13.97 -5.96 -11.92
CA CYS A 362 -14.02 -6.73 -13.16
C CYS A 362 -14.35 -5.86 -14.41
N PHE A 363 -14.68 -4.58 -14.25
CA PHE A 363 -14.87 -3.64 -15.37
C PHE A 363 -13.59 -2.91 -15.77
N ASN A 364 -12.56 -2.93 -14.92
CA ASN A 364 -11.27 -2.35 -15.25
C ASN A 364 -10.50 -3.20 -16.28
N THR A 365 -9.46 -2.61 -16.85
CA THR A 365 -8.64 -3.20 -17.93
C THR A 365 -7.16 -3.22 -17.62
N THR A 366 -6.42 -4.12 -18.28
CA THR A 366 -4.96 -4.22 -18.21
C THR A 366 -4.30 -2.90 -18.65
N GLU A 367 -4.83 -2.24 -19.68
CA GLU A 367 -4.32 -0.97 -20.19
C GLU A 367 -4.49 0.18 -19.21
N GLU A 368 -5.60 0.19 -18.45
CA GLU A 368 -5.79 1.13 -17.34
C GLU A 368 -4.76 0.91 -16.23
N VAL A 369 -4.48 -0.35 -15.88
CA VAL A 369 -3.46 -0.71 -14.88
C VAL A 369 -2.08 -0.26 -15.34
N GLU A 370 -1.70 -0.51 -16.60
CA GLU A 370 -0.41 -0.05 -17.15
C GLU A 370 -0.26 1.46 -17.10
N LYS A 371 -1.33 2.22 -17.36
CA LYS A 371 -1.33 3.68 -17.23
C LYS A 371 -1.13 4.12 -15.79
N ALA A 372 -1.75 3.46 -14.83
CA ALA A 372 -1.53 3.73 -13.41
C ALA A 372 -0.10 3.42 -12.96
N VAL A 373 0.50 2.32 -13.44
CA VAL A 373 1.90 2.00 -13.16
C VAL A 373 2.83 3.10 -13.68
N ARG A 374 2.62 3.56 -14.93
CA ARG A 374 3.41 4.67 -15.50
C ARG A 374 3.21 5.97 -14.73
N ALA A 375 1.98 6.30 -14.36
CA ALA A 375 1.70 7.47 -13.54
C ALA A 375 2.45 7.44 -12.21
N MET A 376 2.46 6.30 -11.51
CA MET A 376 3.24 6.14 -10.28
C MET A 376 4.75 6.27 -10.51
N GLN A 377 5.27 5.78 -11.64
CA GLN A 377 6.68 5.93 -12.00
C GLN A 377 7.06 7.39 -12.26
N ASP A 378 6.21 8.13 -12.98
CA ASP A 378 6.40 9.54 -13.27
C ASP A 378 6.34 10.37 -11.98
N ILE A 379 5.30 10.19 -11.15
CA ILE A 379 5.16 10.88 -9.85
C ILE A 379 6.39 10.59 -8.96
N ALA A 380 6.87 9.35 -8.93
CA ALA A 380 8.09 8.99 -8.22
C ALA A 380 9.33 9.73 -8.75
N ALA A 381 9.50 9.76 -10.07
CA ALA A 381 10.63 10.42 -10.71
C ALA A 381 10.63 11.95 -10.51
N GLU A 382 9.46 12.58 -10.50
CA GLU A 382 9.30 14.03 -10.31
C GLU A 382 9.51 14.49 -8.87
N ASN A 383 9.21 13.63 -7.89
CA ASN A 383 9.28 13.97 -6.47
C ASN A 383 10.57 13.52 -5.78
N ARG A 384 11.41 12.71 -6.44
CA ARG A 384 12.74 12.35 -5.94
C ARG A 384 13.81 13.31 -6.45
N GLY A 385 14.88 13.48 -5.67
CA GLY A 385 16.05 14.22 -6.13
C GLY A 385 16.83 13.50 -7.22
N LYS A 386 17.62 14.28 -7.96
CA LYS A 386 18.51 13.77 -9.00
C LYS A 386 19.67 13.01 -8.38
N VAL A 387 19.88 11.76 -8.79
CA VAL A 387 20.92 10.88 -8.25
C VAL A 387 22.13 10.85 -9.19
N THR A 388 23.27 11.33 -8.69
CA THR A 388 24.56 11.32 -9.39
C THR A 388 25.56 10.41 -8.66
N ALA A 389 25.97 9.33 -9.31
CA ALA A 389 26.97 8.40 -8.78
C ALA A 389 28.39 8.76 -9.25
N TYR A 390 29.35 8.77 -8.35
CA TYR A 390 30.76 9.01 -8.62
C TYR A 390 31.53 7.69 -8.51
N VAL A 391 32.23 7.33 -9.59
CA VAL A 391 32.99 6.08 -9.73
C VAL A 391 34.44 6.35 -10.12
N GLY A 392 35.32 5.37 -9.97
CA GLY A 392 36.73 5.46 -10.32
C GLY A 392 37.63 5.80 -9.12
N ALA A 393 38.58 6.70 -9.32
CA ALA A 393 39.66 6.92 -8.36
C ALA A 393 40.26 8.32 -8.47
N GLY A 394 40.94 8.77 -7.41
CA GLY A 394 41.67 10.04 -7.40
C GLY A 394 40.78 11.29 -7.42
N GLY A 395 40.18 11.63 -6.28
CA GLY A 395 39.48 12.91 -6.07
C GLY A 395 37.95 12.83 -6.06
N LYS A 396 37.35 11.64 -5.96
CA LYS A 396 35.89 11.45 -5.89
C LYS A 396 35.26 12.22 -4.73
N THR A 397 35.69 11.94 -3.50
CA THR A 397 35.17 12.59 -2.29
C THR A 397 35.33 14.11 -2.37
N SER A 398 36.47 14.61 -2.87
CA SER A 398 36.68 16.05 -3.10
C SER A 398 35.74 16.64 -4.16
N SER A 399 35.47 15.88 -5.23
CA SER A 399 34.53 16.29 -6.29
C SER A 399 33.09 16.34 -5.79
N ILE A 400 32.69 15.32 -5.00
CA ILE A 400 31.37 15.27 -4.34
C ILE A 400 31.21 16.47 -3.41
N ARG A 401 32.17 16.73 -2.52
CA ARG A 401 32.14 17.87 -1.60
C ARG A 401 32.04 19.19 -2.34
N LYS A 402 32.86 19.38 -3.38
CA LYS A 402 32.82 20.63 -4.15
C LYS A 402 31.51 20.82 -4.91
N ARG A 403 30.96 19.75 -5.46
CA ARG A 403 29.65 19.78 -6.11
C ARG A 403 28.54 20.10 -5.10
N ALA A 404 28.56 19.49 -3.92
CA ALA A 404 27.61 19.76 -2.85
C ALA A 404 27.67 21.22 -2.38
N GLU A 405 28.87 21.79 -2.22
CA GLU A 405 29.04 23.23 -1.90
C GLU A 405 28.38 24.13 -2.94
N THR A 406 28.61 23.87 -4.23
CA THR A 406 28.03 24.65 -5.32
C THR A 406 26.50 24.53 -5.34
N LEU A 407 25.96 23.31 -5.26
CA LEU A 407 24.52 23.08 -5.26
C LEU A 407 23.83 23.69 -4.04
N ARG A 408 24.46 23.61 -2.86
CA ARG A 408 23.97 24.28 -1.65
C ARG A 408 23.99 25.80 -1.80
N ALA A 409 25.01 26.37 -2.44
CA ALA A 409 25.07 27.80 -2.72
C ALA A 409 23.98 28.25 -3.73
N GLU A 410 23.48 27.33 -4.56
CA GLU A 410 22.30 27.53 -5.42
C GLU A 410 20.97 27.35 -4.67
N GLY A 411 21.00 27.06 -3.37
CA GLY A 411 19.81 26.88 -2.52
C GLY A 411 19.21 25.48 -2.55
N LYS A 412 19.89 24.49 -3.16
CA LYS A 412 19.41 23.10 -3.19
C LYS A 412 19.77 22.34 -1.93
N ARG A 413 18.90 21.42 -1.52
CA ARG A 413 19.17 20.40 -0.50
C ARG A 413 19.98 19.26 -1.11
N VAL A 414 21.12 18.96 -0.52
CA VAL A 414 22.05 17.95 -1.04
C VAL A 414 22.25 16.81 -0.05
N LEU A 415 21.99 15.58 -0.48
CA LEU A 415 22.28 14.39 0.29
C LEU A 415 23.49 13.65 -0.30
N ILE A 416 24.45 13.29 0.54
CA ILE A 416 25.62 12.51 0.14
C ILE A 416 25.53 11.11 0.76
N LEU A 417 25.56 10.08 -0.08
CA LEU A 417 25.52 8.66 0.33
C LEU A 417 26.73 7.89 -0.22
N THR A 418 26.85 6.62 0.16
CA THR A 418 27.87 5.70 -0.38
C THR A 418 27.24 4.32 -0.65
N THR A 419 27.58 3.67 -1.77
CA THR A 419 27.25 2.24 -1.98
C THR A 419 28.39 1.31 -1.55
N THR A 420 29.54 1.88 -1.19
CA THR A 420 30.71 1.14 -0.71
C THR A 420 31.19 1.71 0.62
N LYS A 421 32.50 1.87 0.82
CA LYS A 421 33.08 2.43 2.04
C LYS A 421 33.59 3.84 1.80
N MET A 422 33.04 4.81 2.51
CA MET A 422 33.48 6.20 2.50
C MET A 422 34.06 6.54 3.88
N MET A 423 35.04 7.46 3.96
CA MET A 423 35.51 7.93 5.27
C MET A 423 34.40 8.68 6.00
N VAL A 424 34.30 8.48 7.31
CA VAL A 424 33.42 9.31 8.14
C VAL A 424 33.90 10.77 8.04
N PRO A 425 33.02 11.73 7.71
CA PRO A 425 33.36 13.15 7.69
C PRO A 425 33.93 13.60 9.06
N GLN A 426 34.90 14.52 9.06
CA GLN A 426 35.50 15.01 10.31
C GLN A 426 34.46 15.84 11.12
N GLU A 427 34.68 16.07 12.43
CA GLU A 427 33.72 16.74 13.35
C GLU A 427 33.14 18.10 12.87
N GLN A 428 33.78 18.76 11.90
CA GLN A 428 33.32 20.02 11.31
C GLN A 428 32.33 19.83 10.14
N GLU A 429 32.11 18.61 9.68
CA GLU A 429 31.25 18.25 8.55
C GLU A 429 29.93 17.65 9.05
N ILE A 430 28.82 18.01 8.42
CA ILE A 430 27.47 17.68 8.91
C ILE A 430 27.03 16.32 8.36
N PHE A 431 26.75 15.36 9.25
CA PHE A 431 26.36 14.00 8.87
C PHE A 431 25.32 13.36 9.80
N ALA A 432 24.66 12.31 9.30
CA ALA A 432 23.76 11.43 10.02
C ALA A 432 24.22 9.97 9.86
N ALA A 433 24.15 9.18 10.92
CA ALA A 433 24.71 7.83 10.95
C ALA A 433 23.65 6.79 11.34
N TYR A 434 23.70 5.63 10.67
CA TYR A 434 22.86 4.46 10.96
C TYR A 434 23.70 3.30 11.53
N GLU A 435 23.23 2.61 12.55
CA GLU A 435 23.98 1.49 13.16
C GLU A 435 23.39 0.13 12.79
N GLN A 436 24.24 -0.75 12.26
CA GLN A 436 23.84 -2.07 11.73
C GLN A 436 23.31 -3.06 12.77
N THR A 437 23.46 -2.80 14.08
CA THR A 437 23.03 -3.70 15.17
C THR A 437 21.64 -3.38 15.72
N GLY A 438 21.00 -2.28 15.29
CA GLY A 438 19.80 -1.77 15.93
C GLY A 438 20.03 -1.32 17.38
N GLN A 439 21.25 -0.90 17.71
CA GLN A 439 21.64 -0.11 18.90
C GLN A 439 22.26 1.21 18.43
N GLU A 440 22.43 2.18 19.34
CA GLU A 440 22.98 3.52 19.06
C GLU A 440 24.41 3.70 19.62
N SER A 441 25.23 4.50 18.93
CA SER A 441 26.35 5.27 19.47
C SER A 441 26.45 6.63 18.76
N VAL A 442 26.78 7.66 19.55
CA VAL A 442 26.75 9.08 19.20
C VAL A 442 28.15 9.58 18.91
N ILE A 443 28.33 10.37 17.84
CA ILE A 443 29.29 11.50 17.84
C ILE A 443 28.61 12.73 17.21
N SER A 444 28.14 13.63 18.10
CA SER A 444 27.92 15.10 17.97
C SER A 444 27.06 15.63 16.79
N ALA A 445 25.96 16.37 16.98
CA ALA A 445 25.85 17.55 17.84
C ALA A 445 24.68 17.51 18.85
N THR A 446 25.06 17.65 20.13
CA THR A 446 24.25 18.01 21.33
C THR A 446 23.00 17.19 21.69
N ALA A 447 23.24 16.26 22.63
CA ALA A 447 22.43 15.81 23.79
C ALA A 447 20.88 15.90 23.79
N SER A 448 20.17 14.76 23.74
CA SER A 448 19.72 14.00 24.92
C SER A 448 18.85 12.77 24.55
N VAL A 449 19.38 11.58 24.84
CA VAL A 449 18.77 10.30 25.31
C VAL A 449 17.36 9.86 24.84
N TRP A 450 17.37 8.77 24.05
CA TRP A 450 16.53 7.55 23.98
C TRP A 450 14.97 7.58 23.97
N GLN A 451 14.38 6.92 22.96
CA GLN A 451 13.33 5.90 23.09
C GLN A 451 13.13 5.09 21.78
N GLU A 452 12.48 3.93 21.88
CA GLU A 452 12.78 2.67 21.19
C GLU A 452 12.27 2.44 19.75
N ARG A 453 12.96 1.47 19.11
CA ARG A 453 12.70 0.62 17.93
C ARG A 453 11.36 0.74 17.16
N ARG A 454 11.50 0.78 15.82
CA ARG A 454 10.84 1.66 14.82
C ARG A 454 11.34 3.10 14.83
N ALA A 455 11.99 3.52 15.91
CA ALA A 455 12.76 4.75 15.97
C ALA A 455 13.97 4.75 15.01
N ALA A 456 14.90 3.78 15.00
CA ALA A 456 16.21 3.99 14.35
C ALA A 456 16.20 4.41 12.85
N GLU A 457 15.34 3.84 11.99
CA GLU A 457 15.22 4.25 10.57
C GLU A 457 14.44 5.56 10.42
N LYS A 458 13.29 5.66 11.08
CA LYS A 458 12.47 6.90 11.11
C LYS A 458 13.26 8.07 11.71
N GLN A 459 14.05 7.81 12.73
CA GLN A 459 14.91 8.74 13.44
C GLN A 459 16.13 9.09 12.58
N LEU A 460 16.69 8.17 11.79
CA LEU A 460 17.69 8.55 10.78
C LEU A 460 17.06 9.46 9.73
N LYS A 461 15.90 9.09 9.18
CA LYS A 461 15.19 9.87 8.16
C LYS A 461 14.83 11.26 8.67
N GLU A 462 14.25 11.36 9.86
CA GLU A 462 13.95 12.62 10.57
C GLU A 462 15.23 13.42 10.88
N ARG A 463 16.33 12.76 11.27
CA ARG A 463 17.64 13.43 11.47
C ARG A 463 18.18 13.97 10.15
N VAL A 464 18.15 13.18 9.07
CA VAL A 464 18.58 13.62 7.73
C VAL A 464 17.73 14.80 7.29
N GLN A 465 16.41 14.72 7.44
CA GLN A 465 15.48 15.81 7.13
C GLN A 465 15.84 17.08 7.92
N SER A 466 15.94 16.98 9.24
CA SER A 466 16.28 18.10 10.13
C SER A 466 17.64 18.73 9.78
N VAL A 467 18.63 17.90 9.44
CA VAL A 467 19.95 18.36 8.99
C VAL A 467 19.86 19.08 7.64
N LEU A 468 19.12 18.53 6.68
CA LEU A 468 18.91 19.16 5.38
C LEU A 468 18.17 20.50 5.52
N ASP A 469 17.15 20.57 6.38
CA ASP A 469 16.40 21.79 6.65
C ASP A 469 17.25 22.87 7.31
N THR A 470 18.17 22.48 8.19
CA THR A 470 19.02 23.42 8.94
C THR A 470 20.22 23.88 8.11
N TYR A 471 20.84 22.97 7.35
CA TYR A 471 22.17 23.20 6.77
C TYR A 471 22.23 23.05 5.24
N GLY A 472 21.15 22.60 4.60
CA GLY A 472 21.08 22.38 3.15
C GLY A 472 21.95 21.24 2.62
N CYS A 473 22.70 20.53 3.49
CA CYS A 473 23.54 19.42 3.09
C CYS A 473 23.68 18.39 4.23
N CYS A 474 23.56 17.11 3.90
CA CYS A 474 23.73 16.00 4.83
C CYS A 474 24.58 14.91 4.19
N VAL A 475 25.57 14.38 4.92
CA VAL A 475 26.17 13.08 4.59
C VAL A 475 25.47 11.99 5.40
N ALA A 476 25.03 10.88 4.78
CA ALA A 476 24.44 9.77 5.52
C ALA A 476 25.04 8.41 5.13
N GLY A 477 25.18 7.52 6.12
CA GLY A 477 25.76 6.20 5.92
C GLY A 477 25.64 5.28 7.13
N SER A 478 25.91 3.98 6.93
CA SER A 478 25.95 3.00 8.01
C SER A 478 27.31 3.02 8.71
N LEU A 479 27.38 3.19 10.02
CA LEU A 479 28.65 3.06 10.75
C LEU A 479 29.19 1.64 10.63
N ILE A 480 30.47 1.51 10.29
CA ILE A 480 31.16 0.22 10.24
C ILE A 480 31.97 0.07 11.55
N PRO A 481 31.57 -0.85 12.46
CA PRO A 481 32.22 -1.01 13.75
C PRO A 481 33.73 -1.25 13.64
N GLY A 482 34.50 -0.59 14.49
CA GLY A 482 35.97 -0.71 14.52
C GLY A 482 36.69 -0.03 13.35
N THR A 483 36.01 0.82 12.58
CA THR A 483 36.62 1.57 11.48
C THR A 483 36.15 3.03 11.44
N GLU A 484 36.95 3.91 10.83
CA GLU A 484 36.58 5.31 10.56
C GLU A 484 35.81 5.47 9.24
N LYS A 485 34.95 4.50 8.88
CA LYS A 485 34.25 4.46 7.59
C LYS A 485 32.74 4.27 7.72
N PHE A 486 32.01 4.96 6.84
CA PHE A 486 30.62 4.66 6.51
C PHE A 486 30.54 3.57 5.45
N GLY A 487 29.53 2.71 5.59
CA GLY A 487 29.05 1.75 4.61
C GLY A 487 27.70 2.16 4.03
N MET A 488 27.22 1.35 3.10
CA MET A 488 25.91 1.50 2.48
C MET A 488 24.79 1.39 3.53
N LEU A 489 23.78 2.26 3.42
CA LEU A 489 22.52 2.12 4.15
C LEU A 489 21.71 0.93 3.59
N PRO A 490 20.74 0.36 4.34
CA PRO A 490 19.77 -0.55 3.75
C PRO A 490 19.16 0.07 2.48
N GLU A 491 19.03 -0.71 1.40
CA GLU A 491 18.58 -0.21 0.09
C GLU A 491 17.23 0.51 0.20
N LYS A 492 16.28 -0.08 0.93
CA LYS A 492 14.96 0.54 1.11
C LYS A 492 15.03 1.90 1.80
N LEU A 493 15.93 2.04 2.77
CA LEU A 493 16.16 3.32 3.43
C LEU A 493 16.81 4.34 2.47
N MET A 494 17.71 3.91 1.58
CA MET A 494 18.26 4.81 0.56
C MET A 494 17.18 5.32 -0.40
N GLU A 495 16.27 4.44 -0.84
CA GLU A 495 15.16 4.81 -1.72
C GLU A 495 14.27 5.89 -1.08
N ASP A 496 13.95 5.74 0.20
CA ASP A 496 13.14 6.71 0.94
C ASP A 496 13.83 8.07 1.08
N LEU A 497 15.15 8.06 1.25
CA LEU A 497 15.95 9.27 1.37
C LEU A 497 16.06 10.04 0.03
N LEU A 498 15.76 9.41 -1.10
CA LEU A 498 15.75 10.10 -2.40
C LEU A 498 14.72 11.23 -2.44
N TYR A 499 13.69 11.19 -1.60
CA TYR A 499 12.59 12.15 -1.56
C TYR A 499 12.85 13.33 -0.61
N LEU A 500 13.97 13.35 0.12
CA LEU A 500 14.27 14.41 1.09
C LEU A 500 15.18 15.52 0.54
N ALA A 501 15.86 15.29 -0.58
CA ALA A 501 16.86 16.18 -1.15
C ALA A 501 16.61 16.39 -2.65
N ASP A 502 17.06 17.53 -3.18
CA ASP A 502 16.89 17.85 -4.60
C ASP A 502 18.01 17.19 -5.44
N GLU A 503 19.17 16.95 -4.82
CA GLU A 503 20.33 16.31 -5.44
C GLU A 503 20.93 15.28 -4.47
N ILE A 504 21.17 14.06 -4.96
CA ILE A 504 21.78 12.96 -4.21
C ILE A 504 23.11 12.60 -4.88
N LEU A 505 24.20 12.72 -4.13
CA LEU A 505 25.55 12.41 -4.62
C LEU A 505 26.04 11.12 -3.97
N ILE A 506 26.38 10.11 -4.76
CA ILE A 506 26.71 8.78 -4.24
C ILE A 506 28.17 8.44 -4.55
N GLU A 507 28.98 8.16 -3.54
CA GLU A 507 30.29 7.52 -3.75
C GLU A 507 30.09 6.02 -4.00
N ALA A 508 30.27 5.59 -5.25
CA ALA A 508 29.85 4.25 -5.69
C ALA A 508 31.00 3.22 -5.77
N ASP A 509 32.22 3.61 -5.39
CA ASP A 509 33.37 2.71 -5.42
C ASP A 509 34.57 3.09 -4.53
N GLY A 510 35.29 2.10 -3.99
CA GLY A 510 36.51 2.32 -3.21
C GLY A 510 37.77 2.23 -4.08
N SER A 511 38.76 3.11 -3.89
CA SER A 511 40.02 3.09 -4.66
C SER A 511 41.29 2.83 -3.84
N ALA A 512 41.17 2.54 -2.54
CA ALA A 512 42.31 2.34 -1.63
C ALA A 512 43.36 3.46 -1.70
N HIS A 513 42.92 4.72 -1.83
CA HIS A 513 43.75 5.92 -1.97
C HIS A 513 44.61 5.99 -3.26
N MET A 514 44.40 5.09 -4.22
CA MET A 514 45.07 5.17 -5.51
C MET A 514 44.44 6.24 -6.42
N PRO A 515 45.22 6.91 -7.28
CA PRO A 515 44.72 7.87 -8.29
C PRO A 515 43.85 7.26 -9.36
N VAL A 516 44.17 6.05 -9.82
CA VAL A 516 43.43 5.38 -10.90
C VAL A 516 43.03 3.99 -10.44
N LYS A 517 42.00 3.44 -11.08
CA LYS A 517 41.44 2.14 -10.71
C LYS A 517 40.86 1.45 -11.93
N ALA A 518 41.10 0.15 -12.03
CA ALA A 518 40.29 -0.73 -12.87
C ALA A 518 39.20 -1.40 -12.03
N PRO A 519 37.93 -1.41 -12.49
CA PRO A 519 36.85 -2.05 -11.75
C PRO A 519 37.02 -3.59 -11.82
N ALA A 520 36.57 -4.26 -10.77
CA ALA A 520 36.37 -5.71 -10.82
C ALA A 520 35.03 -6.03 -11.50
N GLU A 521 34.76 -7.30 -11.77
CA GLU A 521 33.53 -7.72 -12.46
C GLU A 521 32.23 -7.32 -11.75
N HIS A 522 32.26 -7.14 -10.42
CA HIS A 522 31.11 -6.74 -9.60
C HIS A 522 31.07 -5.23 -9.29
N GLU A 523 31.94 -4.43 -9.88
CA GLU A 523 31.99 -2.98 -9.66
C GLU A 523 31.80 -2.18 -10.95
N PRO A 524 31.27 -0.95 -10.86
CA PRO A 524 30.76 -0.27 -9.66
C PRO A 524 29.40 -0.82 -9.19
N VAL A 525 29.08 -0.64 -7.91
CA VAL A 525 27.74 -0.97 -7.37
C VAL A 525 26.81 0.21 -7.65
N LEU A 526 25.98 0.07 -8.68
CA LEU A 526 25.01 1.07 -9.14
C LEU A 526 23.59 0.53 -9.04
N PHE A 527 22.64 1.44 -8.82
CA PHE A 527 21.21 1.12 -8.74
C PHE A 527 20.44 1.65 -9.95
N PRO A 528 19.34 0.99 -10.39
CA PRO A 528 18.58 1.40 -11.57
C PRO A 528 18.05 2.84 -11.53
N TYR A 529 17.81 3.37 -10.33
CA TYR A 529 17.30 4.72 -10.09
C TYR A 529 18.33 5.85 -10.23
N MET A 530 19.60 5.54 -10.53
CA MET A 530 20.63 6.56 -10.73
C MET A 530 20.46 7.25 -12.10
N ASP A 531 20.60 8.58 -12.14
CA ASP A 531 20.37 9.39 -13.33
C ASP A 531 21.67 9.67 -14.10
N GLU A 532 22.76 9.91 -13.38
CA GLU A 532 24.07 10.27 -13.94
C GLU A 532 25.22 9.53 -13.25
N VAL A 533 26.20 9.09 -14.03
CA VAL A 533 27.45 8.54 -13.52
C VAL A 533 28.61 9.44 -13.93
N VAL A 534 29.39 9.88 -12.95
CA VAL A 534 30.60 10.67 -13.11
C VAL A 534 31.82 9.80 -12.86
N ILE A 535 32.58 9.52 -13.92
CA ILE A 535 33.82 8.73 -13.84
C ILE A 535 34.98 9.67 -13.51
N VAL A 536 35.60 9.48 -12.36
CA VAL A 536 36.72 10.29 -11.88
C VAL A 536 38.02 9.50 -11.99
N MET A 537 39.05 10.11 -12.57
CA MET A 537 40.40 9.54 -12.63
C MET A 537 41.47 10.58 -12.29
N GLY A 538 42.34 10.25 -11.34
CA GLY A 538 43.41 11.13 -10.86
C GLY A 538 44.50 11.36 -11.90
N ALA A 539 44.65 12.60 -12.35
CA ALA A 539 45.71 13.00 -13.30
C ALA A 539 47.14 12.78 -12.76
N HIS A 540 47.30 12.70 -11.43
CA HIS A 540 48.57 12.49 -10.76
C HIS A 540 49.14 11.06 -10.88
N ALA A 541 48.42 10.15 -11.56
CA ALA A 541 48.98 8.87 -12.00
C ALA A 541 49.92 9.02 -13.22
N ILE A 542 49.76 10.09 -14.01
CA ILE A 542 50.54 10.26 -15.24
C ILE A 542 52.03 10.38 -14.91
N GLY A 543 52.86 9.64 -15.66
CA GLY A 543 54.31 9.64 -15.48
C GLY A 543 54.81 8.70 -14.38
N LYS A 544 53.93 7.87 -13.80
CA LYS A 544 54.27 6.87 -12.78
C LYS A 544 53.99 5.44 -13.25
N PRO A 545 54.67 4.42 -12.70
CA PRO A 545 54.40 3.01 -13.03
C PRO A 545 52.98 2.60 -12.63
N LEU A 546 52.27 1.90 -13.52
CA LEU A 546 50.86 1.50 -13.34
C LEU A 546 50.60 0.78 -12.01
N GLN A 547 51.49 -0.13 -11.61
CA GLN A 547 51.36 -0.90 -10.36
C GLN A 547 51.42 -0.05 -9.08
N GLU A 548 52.09 1.10 -9.12
CA GLU A 548 52.22 2.00 -7.97
C GLU A 548 51.01 2.93 -7.80
N VAL A 549 50.24 3.13 -8.88
CA VAL A 549 49.23 4.19 -8.97
C VAL A 549 47.83 3.68 -9.31
N CYS A 550 47.70 2.40 -9.67
CA CYS A 550 46.42 1.80 -10.02
C CYS A 550 45.94 0.80 -8.97
N HIS A 551 44.77 1.06 -8.39
CA HIS A 551 44.06 0.03 -7.65
C HIS A 551 43.65 -1.09 -8.62
N ARG A 552 43.99 -2.34 -8.29
CA ARG A 552 43.80 -3.53 -9.13
C ARG A 552 44.53 -3.45 -10.48
N ALA A 553 45.83 -3.22 -10.42
CA ALA A 553 46.70 -3.17 -11.60
C ALA A 553 46.55 -4.39 -12.53
N ASP A 554 46.24 -5.58 -12.02
CA ASP A 554 46.00 -6.78 -12.84
C ASP A 554 44.81 -6.65 -13.80
N TYR A 555 43.73 -6.01 -13.36
CA TYR A 555 42.58 -5.73 -14.22
C TYR A 555 42.92 -4.62 -15.21
N ALA A 556 43.64 -3.59 -14.76
CA ALA A 556 44.09 -2.51 -15.62
C ALA A 556 44.99 -3.01 -16.76
N LYS A 557 45.91 -3.95 -16.49
CA LYS A 557 46.77 -4.59 -17.50
C LYS A 557 45.97 -5.27 -18.60
N LYS A 558 44.88 -5.97 -18.25
CA LYS A 558 43.99 -6.63 -19.22
C LYS A 558 43.28 -5.60 -20.12
N ILE A 559 42.78 -4.52 -19.52
CA ILE A 559 42.08 -3.45 -20.24
C ILE A 559 43.05 -2.69 -21.17
N LEU A 560 44.22 -2.32 -20.64
CA LEU A 560 45.24 -1.53 -21.35
C LEU A 560 46.12 -2.35 -22.29
N LYS A 561 46.08 -3.68 -22.17
CA LYS A 561 46.96 -4.64 -22.87
C LYS A 561 48.43 -4.28 -22.71
N CYS A 562 48.87 -4.15 -21.46
CA CYS A 562 50.24 -3.74 -21.12
C CYS A 562 50.82 -4.47 -19.90
N ASP A 563 52.12 -4.25 -19.67
CA ASP A 563 52.85 -4.75 -18.51
C ASP A 563 52.66 -3.86 -17.27
N ALA A 564 53.03 -4.39 -16.10
CA ALA A 564 52.82 -3.76 -14.78
C ALA A 564 53.67 -2.50 -14.57
N ASP A 565 54.86 -2.46 -15.18
CA ASP A 565 55.81 -1.35 -15.11
C ASP A 565 55.54 -0.25 -16.13
N LYS A 566 54.46 -0.37 -16.94
CA LYS A 566 54.10 0.66 -17.91
C LYS A 566 53.92 2.01 -17.20
N ILE A 567 54.60 3.03 -17.73
CA ILE A 567 54.38 4.42 -17.31
C ILE A 567 53.00 4.88 -17.80
N VAL A 568 52.13 5.26 -16.87
CA VAL A 568 50.76 5.68 -17.17
C VAL A 568 50.75 6.98 -17.97
N THR A 569 50.03 6.98 -19.08
CA THR A 569 49.79 8.16 -19.93
C THR A 569 48.36 8.69 -19.78
N ALA A 570 48.11 9.91 -20.28
CA ALA A 570 46.75 10.44 -20.37
C ALA A 570 45.83 9.55 -21.21
N THR A 571 46.36 8.90 -22.26
CA THR A 571 45.62 7.96 -23.10
C THR A 571 45.20 6.74 -22.31
N ASP A 572 46.08 6.21 -21.45
CA ASP A 572 45.75 5.05 -20.60
C ASP A 572 44.63 5.37 -19.62
N ILE A 573 44.64 6.57 -19.02
CA ILE A 573 43.55 7.02 -18.13
C ILE A 573 42.22 7.08 -18.89
N ARG A 574 42.22 7.61 -20.12
CA ARG A 574 41.01 7.64 -20.96
C ARG A 574 40.52 6.24 -21.31
N VAL A 575 41.42 5.32 -21.64
CA VAL A 575 41.07 3.93 -21.94
C VAL A 575 40.49 3.24 -20.71
N LEU A 576 41.06 3.43 -19.52
CA LEU A 576 40.51 2.90 -18.27
C LEU A 576 39.11 3.45 -17.96
N ALA A 577 38.90 4.76 -18.15
CA ALA A 577 37.58 5.37 -17.97
C ALA A 577 36.56 4.83 -18.99
N GLU A 578 36.96 4.67 -20.26
CA GLU A 578 36.08 4.22 -21.34
C GLU A 578 35.74 2.72 -21.24
N GLN A 579 36.78 1.89 -21.27
CA GLN A 579 36.66 0.44 -21.37
C GLN A 579 36.39 -0.21 -20.01
N GLY A 580 36.88 0.41 -18.93
CA GLY A 580 36.64 -0.07 -17.57
C GLY A 580 35.27 0.31 -17.03
N TYR A 581 34.80 1.54 -17.28
CA TYR A 581 33.56 2.05 -16.69
C TYR A 581 32.49 2.37 -17.73
N ALA A 582 32.75 3.30 -18.65
CA ALA A 582 31.69 3.87 -19.50
C ALA A 582 30.97 2.81 -20.33
N ILE A 583 31.70 1.95 -21.05
CA ILE A 583 31.11 0.92 -21.91
C ILE A 583 30.34 -0.15 -21.10
N PRO A 584 30.92 -0.74 -20.03
CA PRO A 584 30.17 -1.68 -19.19
C PRO A 584 28.91 -1.07 -18.57
N ILE A 585 29.00 0.15 -18.04
CA ILE A 585 27.87 0.83 -17.41
C ILE A 585 26.78 1.13 -18.44
N GLN A 586 27.14 1.67 -19.62
CA GLN A 586 26.17 1.95 -20.69
C GLN A 586 25.48 0.67 -21.18
N LYS A 587 26.18 -0.46 -21.17
CA LYS A 587 25.61 -1.77 -21.53
C LYS A 587 24.62 -2.27 -20.49
N GLN A 588 24.89 -2.05 -19.21
CA GLN A 588 24.03 -2.47 -18.11
C GLN A 588 22.85 -1.51 -17.88
N PHE A 589 23.07 -0.21 -18.03
CA PHE A 589 22.10 0.86 -17.77
C PHE A 589 22.07 1.87 -18.93
N PRO A 590 21.38 1.55 -20.04
CA PRO A 590 21.39 2.36 -21.25
C PRO A 590 20.82 3.78 -21.10
N TRP A 591 20.06 4.05 -20.03
CA TRP A 591 19.46 5.36 -19.77
C TRP A 591 20.36 6.31 -18.96
N MET A 592 21.39 5.80 -18.26
CA MET A 592 22.23 6.64 -17.41
C MET A 592 23.09 7.58 -18.24
N LYS A 593 23.12 8.86 -17.87
CA LYS A 593 24.04 9.82 -18.47
C LYS A 593 25.46 9.55 -17.96
N ILE A 594 26.43 9.40 -18.87
CA ILE A 594 27.83 9.19 -18.50
C ILE A 594 28.65 10.46 -18.72
N SER A 595 29.22 10.97 -17.63
CA SER A 595 30.13 12.11 -17.60
C SER A 595 31.53 11.65 -17.18
N LYS A 596 32.58 12.21 -17.78
CA LYS A 596 33.99 11.80 -17.54
C LYS A 596 34.80 12.99 -17.03
N VAL A 597 35.50 12.81 -15.92
CA VAL A 597 36.45 13.77 -15.33
C VAL A 597 37.84 13.18 -15.40
N THR A 598 38.61 13.60 -16.41
CA THR A 598 39.99 13.12 -16.63
C THR A 598 40.92 14.31 -16.87
N GLY A 599 42.02 14.45 -16.13
CA GLY A 599 43.10 15.38 -16.53
C GLY A 599 42.69 16.87 -16.62
N LYS A 600 43.19 17.61 -17.63
CA LYS A 600 43.05 19.09 -17.80
C LYS A 600 41.63 19.66 -17.52
N ASP A 601 40.60 18.82 -17.53
CA ASP A 601 39.20 19.11 -17.17
C ASP A 601 38.86 19.06 -15.67
N ILE A 602 39.82 18.93 -14.74
CA ILE A 602 39.58 19.08 -13.29
C ILE A 602 39.00 20.47 -12.94
N LYS A 603 39.12 21.45 -13.84
CA LYS A 603 38.41 22.75 -13.76
C LYS A 603 37.03 22.78 -14.43
N LEU A 604 36.63 21.78 -15.21
CA LEU A 604 35.48 21.84 -16.12
C LEU A 604 34.25 21.02 -15.71
N CYS A 605 34.29 20.28 -14.59
CA CYS A 605 33.07 19.70 -13.99
C CYS A 605 32.48 20.54 -12.84
N LEU A 606 33.01 21.76 -12.63
CA LEU A 606 32.70 22.57 -11.45
C LEU A 606 32.05 23.93 -11.73
N THR A 607 31.72 24.27 -12.98
CA THR A 607 31.07 25.56 -13.27
C THR A 607 29.97 25.40 -14.30
N ALA A 608 28.77 25.80 -13.90
CA ALA A 608 27.81 26.36 -14.83
C ALA A 608 28.47 27.49 -15.67
N GLU A 609 28.04 27.58 -16.91
CA GLU A 609 28.15 28.71 -17.85
C GLU A 609 29.43 28.95 -18.70
N LYS A 610 29.11 29.25 -19.97
CA LYS A 610 29.75 30.10 -20.97
C LYS A 610 31.23 29.89 -21.32
N LYS A 611 31.38 29.48 -22.59
CA LYS A 611 32.53 29.67 -23.49
C LYS A 611 33.38 30.89 -23.15
N ASP A 612 34.66 30.65 -22.86
CA ASP A 612 35.69 31.57 -23.33
C ASP A 612 36.93 30.79 -23.80
N LYS A 613 37.35 31.05 -25.03
CA LYS A 613 38.18 30.14 -25.86
C LYS A 613 39.69 30.38 -25.78
N GLU A 614 40.18 31.29 -24.94
CA GLU A 614 41.57 31.74 -25.03
C GLU A 614 42.56 31.12 -24.03
N ARG A 615 42.14 30.25 -23.11
CA ARG A 615 43.06 29.67 -22.11
C ARG A 615 43.57 28.26 -22.37
N ASP A 616 43.13 27.59 -23.44
CA ASP A 616 43.49 26.19 -23.74
C ASP A 616 44.89 25.99 -24.38
N LYS A 617 45.65 27.06 -24.63
CA LYS A 617 46.95 27.00 -25.33
C LYS A 617 48.20 27.00 -24.44
N GLN A 618 48.07 26.91 -23.13
CA GLN A 618 49.18 26.62 -22.20
C GLN A 618 48.92 25.29 -21.47
#